data_AF-A0A232F6J5-F1
#
_entry.id   AF-A0A232F6J5-F1
#
_cell.length_a   1.000
_cell.length_b   1.000
_cell.length_c   1.000
_cell.angle_alpha   90.00
_cell.angle_beta   90.00
_cell.angle_gamma   90.00
#
_symmetry.space_group_name_H-M   'P 1'
#
loop_
_entity.id
_entity.type
_entity.pdbx_description
1 polymer ?
#
loop_
_entity_poly.entity_id
_entity_poly.type
_entity_poly.pdbx_seq_one_letter_code
_entity_poly.pdbx_strand_id
1 'polypeptide(L)'
;MVSFSKTLRSSKPMGHVDRTSLKKACLELDEARIRELIEEGVNLNGSGHLASLMMVSLTIIRRRHEPGMDRIARRLLRLLLDSGADPNRTCNSPEGDGNTTIFQTIVCYNLPYPEAAVNLPRIILQHVAFIGATTNRQIFNEVNNAYIQANSELLSFYTKCQTELTVMRNFKILEWSLESITFLELLTKPVSEVSRFTFIEQFRNSFYATYRVLFPVYASQLKEKYDEADAKRQRVIRFELIMRGTLNFEDNSFYDVLFDSFSEEEIDNFIGEN
;
A
#
# COMPACT_ATOMS: atom_id res chain seq x y z
N MET A 1 29.32 26.03 24.97
CA MET A 1 28.99 27.13 24.04
C MET A 1 29.45 26.72 22.65
N VAL A 2 28.56 26.12 21.86
CA VAL A 2 28.79 25.83 20.44
C VAL A 2 27.48 26.18 19.73
N SER A 3 27.59 27.11 18.79
CA SER A 3 26.50 27.75 18.05
C SER A 3 25.99 26.81 16.95
N PHE A 4 24.70 26.48 16.97
CA PHE A 4 24.04 25.82 15.84
C PHE A 4 23.51 26.89 14.89
N SER A 5 24.22 27.07 13.78
CA SER A 5 23.79 27.84 12.62
C SER A 5 22.51 27.22 12.03
N LYS A 6 21.38 27.93 12.16
CA LYS A 6 20.14 27.67 11.45
C LYS A 6 20.36 27.85 9.95
N THR A 7 20.43 26.74 9.21
CA THR A 7 20.27 26.77 7.76
C THR A 7 18.78 27.00 7.45
N LEU A 8 18.43 28.25 7.13
CA LEU A 8 17.15 28.62 6.55
C LEU A 8 16.93 27.82 5.26
N ARG A 9 16.05 26.81 5.31
CA ARG A 9 15.48 26.24 4.09
C ARG A 9 14.57 27.29 3.47
N SER A 10 15.03 27.86 2.36
CA SER A 10 14.27 28.66 1.43
C SER A 10 12.91 28.01 1.16
N SER A 11 11.83 28.65 1.62
CA SER A 11 10.46 28.30 1.29
C SER A 11 10.27 28.49 -0.23
N LYS A 12 10.25 27.39 -0.98
CA LYS A 12 9.71 27.41 -2.34
C LYS A 12 8.27 27.94 -2.27
N PRO A 13 7.87 28.88 -3.14
CA PRO A 13 6.48 29.29 -3.22
C PRO A 13 5.64 28.05 -3.57
N MET A 14 4.61 27.76 -2.76
CA MET A 14 3.61 26.75 -3.06
C MET A 14 3.02 27.08 -4.44
N GLY A 15 3.46 26.34 -5.46
CA GLY A 15 2.82 26.38 -6.76
C GLY A 15 1.35 26.04 -6.55
N HIS A 16 0.47 26.87 -7.09
CA HIS A 16 -0.97 26.63 -7.05
C HIS A 16 -1.28 25.45 -7.97
N VAL A 17 -0.99 24.21 -7.53
CA VAL A 17 -1.22 22.99 -8.29
C VAL A 17 -2.70 22.96 -8.69
N ASP A 18 -2.93 22.87 -10.00
CA ASP A 18 -4.23 23.07 -10.61
C ASP A 18 -5.20 21.94 -10.20
N ARG A 19 -6.27 22.32 -9.49
CA ARG A 19 -7.35 21.41 -9.07
C ARG A 19 -8.00 20.70 -10.27
N THR A 20 -7.96 21.30 -11.45
CA THR A 20 -8.50 20.72 -12.69
C THR A 20 -7.67 19.53 -13.15
N SER A 21 -6.35 19.60 -12.99
CA SER A 21 -5.42 18.53 -13.34
C SER A 21 -5.60 17.28 -12.48
N LEU A 22 -5.76 17.43 -11.16
CA LEU A 22 -6.04 16.30 -10.26
C LEU A 22 -7.40 15.66 -10.55
N LYS A 23 -8.44 16.48 -10.75
CA LYS A 23 -9.76 15.99 -11.12
C LYS A 23 -9.70 15.14 -12.39
N LYS A 24 -9.00 15.63 -13.43
CA LYS A 24 -8.84 14.90 -14.69
C LYS A 24 -8.16 13.55 -14.47
N ALA A 25 -7.02 13.54 -13.77
CA ALA A 25 -6.28 12.31 -13.47
C ALA A 25 -7.14 11.29 -12.68
N CYS A 26 -7.92 11.74 -11.70
CA CYS A 26 -8.85 10.88 -10.95
C CYS A 26 -9.97 10.30 -11.81
N LEU A 27 -10.51 11.05 -12.77
CA LEU A 27 -11.56 10.58 -13.69
C LEU A 27 -11.02 9.61 -14.75
N GLU A 28 -9.76 9.78 -15.15
CA GLU A 28 -9.07 8.91 -16.10
C GLU A 28 -8.49 7.65 -15.43
N LEU A 29 -8.42 7.64 -14.09
CA LEU A 29 -7.75 6.61 -13.27
C LEU A 29 -6.24 6.50 -13.59
N ASP A 30 -5.62 7.64 -13.92
CA ASP A 30 -4.20 7.73 -14.24
C ASP A 30 -3.36 7.74 -12.95
N GLU A 31 -2.92 6.55 -12.54
CA GLU A 31 -2.11 6.37 -11.33
C GLU A 31 -0.78 7.14 -11.39
N ALA A 32 -0.11 7.17 -12.54
CA ALA A 32 1.18 7.83 -12.67
C ALA A 32 1.03 9.34 -12.48
N ARG A 33 0.03 9.95 -13.13
CA ARG A 33 -0.25 11.37 -12.98
C ARG A 33 -0.74 11.73 -11.57
N ILE A 34 -1.53 10.86 -10.93
CA ILE A 34 -1.95 11.07 -9.54
C ILE A 34 -0.72 11.10 -8.60
N ARG A 35 0.24 10.18 -8.78
CA ARG A 35 1.49 10.17 -7.98
C ARG A 35 2.28 11.47 -8.15
N GLU A 36 2.50 11.90 -9.40
CA GLU A 36 3.22 13.13 -9.70
C GLU A 36 2.55 14.35 -9.02
N LEU A 37 1.23 14.47 -9.10
CA LEU A 37 0.50 15.55 -8.45
C LEU A 37 0.57 15.49 -6.92
N ILE A 38 0.61 14.30 -6.32
CA ILE A 38 0.82 14.12 -4.88
C ILE A 38 2.22 14.61 -4.49
N GLU A 39 3.24 14.29 -5.27
CA GLU A 39 4.62 14.75 -5.05
C GLU A 39 4.75 16.27 -5.19
N GLU A 40 3.96 16.89 -6.07
CA GLU A 40 3.83 18.35 -6.18
C GLU A 40 3.10 19.00 -4.98
N GLY A 41 2.55 18.20 -4.05
CA GLY A 41 1.88 18.67 -2.84
C GLY A 41 0.41 19.04 -3.04
N VAL A 42 -0.27 18.42 -4.00
CA VAL A 42 -1.70 18.67 -4.23
C VAL A 42 -2.55 18.28 -3.02
N ASN A 43 -3.59 19.08 -2.73
CA ASN A 43 -4.52 18.76 -1.66
C ASN A 43 -5.52 17.69 -2.11
N LEU A 44 -5.30 16.44 -1.69
CA LEU A 44 -6.18 15.30 -1.98
C LEU A 44 -7.59 15.44 -1.40
N ASN A 45 -7.73 16.25 -0.36
CA ASN A 45 -8.95 16.32 0.42
C ASN A 45 -9.95 17.37 -0.08
N GLY A 46 -9.67 18.12 -1.15
CA GLY A 46 -10.66 18.85 -1.97
C GLY A 46 -11.84 19.49 -1.21
N SER A 47 -13.03 19.58 -1.81
CA SER A 47 -14.26 19.91 -1.08
C SER A 47 -15.37 19.00 -1.55
N GLY A 48 -16.03 18.28 -0.63
CA GLY A 48 -17.10 17.34 -0.94
C GLY A 48 -16.76 16.37 -2.07
N HIS A 49 -17.54 16.42 -3.16
CA HIS A 49 -17.39 15.55 -4.35
C HIS A 49 -16.08 15.75 -5.13
N LEU A 50 -15.29 16.79 -4.80
CA LEU A 50 -13.97 17.05 -5.36
C LEU A 50 -12.83 16.42 -4.54
N ALA A 51 -13.14 15.70 -3.46
CA ALA A 51 -12.13 14.91 -2.77
C ALA A 51 -11.70 13.74 -3.67
N SER A 52 -10.39 13.52 -3.78
CA SER A 52 -9.80 12.57 -4.73
C SER A 52 -10.28 11.14 -4.50
N LEU A 53 -10.40 10.75 -3.22
CA LEU A 53 -10.93 9.45 -2.82
C LEU A 53 -12.37 9.24 -3.28
N MET A 54 -13.21 10.27 -3.20
CA MET A 54 -14.58 10.22 -3.71
C MET A 54 -14.60 10.10 -5.25
N MET A 55 -13.85 10.95 -5.95
CA MET A 55 -13.80 10.98 -7.41
C MET A 55 -13.33 9.65 -8.00
N VAL A 56 -12.22 9.11 -7.50
CA VAL A 56 -11.69 7.81 -7.92
C VAL A 56 -12.69 6.70 -7.60
N SER A 57 -13.29 6.70 -6.41
CA SER A 57 -14.25 5.67 -6.01
C SER A 57 -15.49 5.64 -6.89
N LEU A 58 -16.09 6.80 -7.17
CA LEU A 58 -17.25 6.89 -8.07
C LEU A 58 -16.90 6.50 -9.51
N THR A 59 -15.72 6.87 -9.98
CA THR A 59 -15.22 6.48 -11.31
C THR A 59 -15.05 4.97 -11.41
N ILE A 60 -14.47 4.34 -10.39
CA ILE A 60 -14.35 2.88 -10.32
C ILE A 60 -15.74 2.22 -10.28
N ILE A 61 -16.68 2.72 -9.48
CA ILE A 61 -18.04 2.15 -9.41
C ILE A 61 -18.72 2.17 -10.78
N ARG A 62 -18.52 3.24 -11.57
CA ARG A 62 -19.05 3.35 -12.95
C ARG A 62 -18.38 2.38 -13.92
N ARG A 63 -17.07 2.16 -13.76
CA ARG A 63 -16.25 1.34 -14.66
C ARG A 63 -16.07 -0.11 -14.16
N ARG A 64 -16.70 -0.52 -13.06
CA ARG A 64 -16.45 -1.77 -12.32
C ARG A 64 -16.52 -3.07 -13.12
N HIS A 65 -17.14 -3.06 -14.29
CA HIS A 65 -17.26 -4.21 -15.18
C HIS A 65 -16.07 -4.34 -16.15
N GLU A 66 -15.22 -3.32 -16.24
CA GLU A 66 -14.02 -3.36 -17.07
C GLU A 66 -12.99 -4.35 -16.49
N PRO A 67 -12.30 -5.13 -17.33
CA PRO A 67 -11.25 -6.06 -16.88
C PRO A 67 -10.14 -5.35 -16.10
N GLY A 68 -9.69 -5.95 -15.00
CA GLY A 68 -8.57 -5.45 -14.19
C GLY A 68 -8.90 -4.29 -13.25
N MET A 69 -10.17 -3.86 -13.20
CA MET A 69 -10.60 -2.76 -12.32
C MET A 69 -10.41 -3.03 -10.84
N ASP A 70 -10.43 -4.29 -10.41
CA ASP A 70 -10.15 -4.68 -9.04
C ASP A 70 -8.70 -4.36 -8.63
N ARG A 71 -7.74 -4.57 -9.55
CA ARG A 71 -6.33 -4.23 -9.35
C ARG A 71 -6.13 -2.72 -9.34
N ILE A 72 -6.75 -2.01 -10.29
CA ILE A 72 -6.70 -0.54 -10.36
C ILE A 72 -7.28 0.06 -9.08
N ALA A 73 -8.44 -0.42 -8.64
CA ALA A 73 -9.09 0.06 -7.43
C ALA A 73 -8.20 -0.11 -6.19
N ARG A 74 -7.61 -1.29 -6.01
CA ARG A 74 -6.69 -1.54 -4.88
C ARG A 74 -5.49 -0.60 -4.90
N ARG A 75 -4.84 -0.42 -6.05
CA ARG A 75 -3.65 0.44 -6.18
C ARG A 75 -3.99 1.91 -5.91
N LEU A 76 -5.02 2.44 -6.56
CA LEU A 76 -5.39 3.84 -6.46
C LEU A 76 -5.96 4.20 -5.08
N LEU A 77 -6.82 3.38 -4.50
CA LEU A 77 -7.36 3.66 -3.16
C LEU A 77 -6.26 3.65 -2.11
N ARG A 78 -5.33 2.68 -2.16
CA ARG A 78 -4.18 2.65 -1.24
C ARG A 78 -3.30 3.87 -1.44
N LEU A 79 -2.90 4.18 -2.68
CA LEU A 79 -2.10 5.36 -2.98
C LEU A 79 -2.70 6.64 -2.37
N LEU A 80 -4.01 6.85 -2.56
CA LEU A 80 -4.69 8.03 -2.03
C LEU A 80 -4.73 8.03 -0.50
N LEU A 81 -5.04 6.90 0.13
CA LEU A 81 -5.13 6.78 1.59
C LEU A 81 -3.75 6.93 2.25
N ASP A 82 -2.72 6.27 1.71
CA ASP A 82 -1.31 6.40 2.13
C ASP A 82 -0.82 7.85 2.01
N SER A 83 -1.31 8.57 0.99
CA SER A 83 -0.99 9.98 0.74
C SER A 83 -1.85 10.97 1.53
N GLY A 84 -2.69 10.47 2.45
CA GLY A 84 -3.45 11.31 3.39
C GLY A 84 -4.84 11.73 2.93
N ALA A 85 -5.44 11.02 1.95
CA ALA A 85 -6.86 11.19 1.67
C ALA A 85 -7.70 10.74 2.88
N ASP A 86 -8.59 11.60 3.35
CA ASP A 86 -9.35 11.42 4.59
C ASP A 86 -10.75 10.84 4.32
N PRO A 87 -11.01 9.57 4.69
CA PRO A 87 -12.33 8.96 4.52
C PRO A 87 -13.40 9.54 5.47
N ASN A 88 -13.01 10.31 6.50
CA ASN A 88 -13.92 10.94 7.45
C ASN A 88 -14.44 12.29 6.98
N ARG A 89 -13.83 12.86 5.94
CA ARG A 89 -14.25 14.16 5.44
C ARG A 89 -15.69 14.11 4.99
N THR A 90 -16.44 15.15 5.30
CA THR A 90 -17.84 15.25 4.91
C THR A 90 -17.97 15.64 3.44
N CYS A 91 -18.97 15.09 2.78
CA CYS A 91 -19.39 15.53 1.47
C CYS A 91 -20.86 15.95 1.52
N ASN A 92 -21.14 17.12 0.95
CA ASN A 92 -22.51 17.57 0.76
C ASN A 92 -23.17 16.61 -0.22
N SER A 93 -23.99 15.70 0.28
CA SER A 93 -24.84 14.85 -0.55
C SER A 93 -25.98 15.72 -1.09
N PRO A 94 -26.32 15.64 -2.39
CA PRO A 94 -27.49 16.32 -2.94
C PRO A 94 -28.83 15.76 -2.42
N GLU A 95 -28.83 14.61 -1.73
CA GLU A 95 -30.05 13.85 -1.40
C GLU A 95 -30.41 13.78 0.11
N GLY A 96 -29.76 14.51 1.02
CA GLY A 96 -30.15 14.45 2.44
C GLY A 96 -29.58 15.50 3.39
N ASP A 97 -30.35 15.78 4.45
CA ASP A 97 -29.95 16.54 5.63
C ASP A 97 -28.85 15.78 6.41
N GLY A 98 -27.59 16.19 6.24
CA GLY A 98 -26.52 15.76 7.15
C GLY A 98 -25.13 15.61 6.53
N ASN A 99 -24.14 15.77 7.41
CA ASN A 99 -22.70 15.62 7.18
C ASN A 99 -22.30 14.15 6.89
N THR A 100 -22.76 13.54 5.79
CA THR A 100 -22.31 12.20 5.38
C THR A 100 -20.81 12.23 5.05
N THR A 101 -20.07 11.25 5.55
CA THR A 101 -18.62 11.14 5.26
C THR A 101 -18.37 10.52 3.89
N ILE A 102 -17.17 10.75 3.32
CA ILE A 102 -16.76 10.12 2.07
C ILE A 102 -16.90 8.59 2.15
N PHE A 103 -16.47 7.96 3.26
CA PHE A 103 -16.61 6.52 3.44
C PHE A 103 -18.06 6.06 3.38
N GLN A 104 -18.96 6.71 4.11
CA GLN A 104 -20.39 6.37 4.13
C GLN A 104 -21.00 6.51 2.73
N THR A 105 -20.65 7.56 2.00
CA THR A 105 -21.12 7.74 0.62
C THR A 105 -20.60 6.64 -0.30
N ILE A 106 -19.32 6.24 -0.19
CA ILE A 106 -18.77 5.13 -0.97
C ILE A 106 -19.53 3.82 -0.67
N VAL A 107 -19.86 3.58 0.61
CA VAL A 107 -20.69 2.44 1.00
C VAL A 107 -22.06 2.52 0.30
N CYS A 108 -22.76 3.64 0.39
CA CYS A 108 -24.09 3.81 -0.22
C CYS A 108 -24.09 3.57 -1.74
N TYR A 109 -23.06 4.00 -2.47
CA TYR A 109 -22.98 3.76 -3.92
C TYR A 109 -22.50 2.35 -4.30
N ASN A 110 -21.82 1.64 -3.40
CA ASN A 110 -21.31 0.29 -3.66
C ASN A 110 -22.31 -0.81 -3.22
N LEU A 111 -23.08 -0.59 -2.14
CA LEU A 111 -24.04 -1.54 -1.57
C LEU A 111 -25.10 -2.10 -2.55
N PRO A 112 -25.65 -1.34 -3.51
CA PRO A 112 -26.64 -1.87 -4.46
C PRO A 112 -26.08 -2.98 -5.38
N TYR A 113 -24.77 -3.23 -5.34
CA TYR A 113 -24.08 -4.17 -6.22
C TYR A 113 -23.24 -5.17 -5.41
N PRO A 114 -23.86 -6.03 -4.59
CA PRO A 114 -23.14 -6.96 -3.71
C PRO A 114 -22.31 -8.00 -4.47
N GLU A 115 -22.67 -8.29 -5.72
CA GLU A 115 -21.93 -9.18 -6.62
C GLU A 115 -20.85 -8.46 -7.46
N ALA A 116 -20.64 -7.15 -7.24
CA ALA A 116 -19.62 -6.42 -7.97
C ALA A 116 -18.24 -7.03 -7.73
N ALA A 117 -17.47 -7.21 -8.80
CA ALA A 117 -16.08 -7.65 -8.74
C ALA A 117 -15.19 -6.73 -7.86
N VAL A 118 -15.62 -5.48 -7.64
CA VAL A 118 -14.92 -4.48 -6.85
C VAL A 118 -15.75 -4.01 -5.66
N ASN A 119 -15.37 -4.46 -4.46
CA ASN A 119 -15.96 -3.99 -3.19
C ASN A 119 -15.05 -2.92 -2.56
N LEU A 120 -15.33 -1.66 -2.87
CA LEU A 120 -14.53 -0.52 -2.41
C LEU A 120 -14.54 -0.34 -0.88
N PRO A 121 -15.69 -0.46 -0.18
CA PRO A 121 -15.71 -0.41 1.28
C PRO A 121 -14.72 -1.38 1.92
N ARG A 122 -14.66 -2.63 1.43
CA ARG A 122 -13.70 -3.63 1.94
C ARG A 122 -12.25 -3.22 1.72
N ILE A 123 -11.91 -2.62 0.57
CA ILE A 123 -10.55 -2.12 0.31
C ILE A 123 -10.18 -1.03 1.32
N ILE A 124 -11.09 -0.08 1.59
CA ILE A 124 -10.86 1.00 2.56
C ILE A 124 -10.75 0.44 3.98
N LEU A 125 -11.67 -0.44 4.40
CA LEU A 125 -11.64 -1.09 5.71
C LEU A 125 -10.35 -1.88 5.93
N GLN A 126 -9.92 -2.66 4.93
CA GLN A 126 -8.68 -3.42 4.97
C GLN A 126 -7.47 -2.49 5.17
N HIS A 127 -7.42 -1.37 4.46
CA HIS A 127 -6.32 -0.44 4.54
C HIS A 127 -6.30 0.34 5.86
N VAL A 128 -7.46 0.82 6.32
CA VAL A 128 -7.60 1.48 7.63
C VAL A 128 -7.21 0.55 8.78
N ALA A 129 -7.65 -0.71 8.74
CA ALA A 129 -7.25 -1.71 9.72
C ALA A 129 -5.72 -1.90 9.73
N PHE A 130 -5.11 -1.95 8.54
CA PHE A 130 -3.67 -2.09 8.38
C PHE A 130 -2.91 -0.91 9.00
N ILE A 131 -3.26 0.34 8.64
CA ILE A 131 -2.65 1.53 9.25
C ILE A 131 -2.83 1.51 10.78
N GLY A 132 -4.04 1.18 11.25
CA GLY A 132 -4.31 1.07 12.68
C GLY A 132 -3.39 0.06 13.38
N ALA A 133 -3.14 -1.10 12.76
CA ALA A 133 -2.24 -2.11 13.29
C ALA A 133 -0.75 -1.73 13.18
N THR A 134 -0.34 -0.88 12.24
CA THR A 134 1.09 -0.52 12.09
C THR A 134 1.46 0.73 12.86
N THR A 135 0.53 1.67 13.07
CA THR A 135 0.82 2.96 13.72
C THR A 135 0.14 3.13 15.07
N ASN A 136 -0.71 2.18 15.50
CA ASN A 136 -1.58 2.32 16.68
C ASN A 136 -2.43 3.61 16.65
N ARG A 137 -2.81 4.07 15.45
CA ARG A 137 -3.65 5.27 15.27
C ARG A 137 -5.05 4.86 14.87
N GLN A 138 -6.04 5.50 15.46
CA GLN A 138 -7.42 5.38 15.02
C GLN A 138 -7.64 6.30 13.81
N ILE A 139 -7.93 5.71 12.65
CA ILE A 139 -8.14 6.47 11.40
C ILE A 139 -9.60 6.88 11.23
N PHE A 140 -10.55 6.01 11.55
CA PHE A 140 -11.97 6.37 11.52
C PHE A 140 -12.38 7.13 12.77
N ASN A 141 -13.09 8.25 12.60
CA ASN A 141 -13.71 9.00 13.69
C ASN A 141 -14.94 8.26 14.28
N GLU A 142 -15.53 8.82 15.33
CA GLU A 142 -16.69 8.24 16.03
C GLU A 142 -17.87 7.99 15.09
N VAL A 143 -18.09 8.91 14.12
CA VAL A 143 -19.18 8.83 13.14
C VAL A 143 -19.04 7.61 12.25
N ASN A 144 -17.85 7.41 11.66
CA ASN A 144 -17.58 6.24 10.81
C ASN A 144 -17.55 4.94 11.62
N ASN A 145 -17.02 4.95 12.85
CA ASN A 145 -17.05 3.78 13.71
C ASN A 145 -18.48 3.37 14.06
N ALA A 146 -19.34 4.31 14.48
CA ALA A 146 -20.75 4.04 14.75
C ALA A 146 -21.47 3.47 13.52
N TYR A 147 -21.17 4.00 12.33
CA TYR A 147 -21.72 3.50 11.08
C TYR A 147 -21.28 2.06 10.76
N ILE A 148 -20.00 1.73 10.97
CA ILE A 148 -19.49 0.36 10.81
C ILE A 148 -20.17 -0.57 11.81
N GLN A 149 -20.31 -0.17 13.07
CA GLN A 149 -20.97 -0.98 14.12
C GLN A 149 -22.44 -1.27 13.81
N ALA A 150 -23.14 -0.32 13.17
CA ALA A 150 -24.53 -0.50 12.76
C ALA A 150 -24.72 -1.39 11.53
N ASN A 151 -23.66 -1.65 10.74
CA ASN A 151 -23.71 -2.50 9.54
C ASN A 151 -22.98 -3.82 9.78
N SER A 152 -23.73 -4.91 9.92
CA SER A 152 -23.19 -6.23 10.28
C SER A 152 -22.16 -6.78 9.29
N GLU A 153 -22.31 -6.52 7.99
CA GLU A 153 -21.36 -6.97 6.97
C GLU A 153 -20.03 -6.21 7.09
N LEU A 154 -20.09 -4.88 7.21
CA LEU A 154 -18.90 -4.04 7.39
C LEU A 154 -18.19 -4.38 8.70
N LEU A 155 -18.94 -4.53 9.80
CA LEU A 155 -18.40 -4.91 11.10
C LEU A 155 -17.71 -6.28 11.04
N SER A 156 -18.36 -7.28 10.44
CA SER A 156 -17.80 -8.63 10.30
C SER A 156 -16.48 -8.60 9.52
N PHE A 157 -16.47 -7.91 8.38
CA PHE A 157 -15.26 -7.81 7.56
C PHE A 157 -14.15 -7.02 8.24
N TYR A 158 -14.46 -5.89 8.87
CA TYR A 158 -13.48 -5.07 9.57
C TYR A 158 -12.86 -5.81 10.75
N THR A 159 -13.68 -6.53 11.53
CA THR A 159 -13.22 -7.40 12.63
C THR A 159 -12.30 -8.49 12.09
N LYS A 160 -12.63 -9.12 10.96
CA LYS A 160 -11.76 -10.12 10.31
C LYS A 160 -10.40 -9.52 9.94
N CYS A 161 -10.37 -8.31 9.40
CA CYS A 161 -9.11 -7.62 9.10
C CYS A 161 -8.25 -7.42 10.37
N GLN A 162 -8.87 -6.92 11.45
CA GLN A 162 -8.18 -6.67 12.72
C GLN A 162 -7.66 -7.97 13.34
N THR A 163 -8.45 -9.04 13.31
CA THR A 163 -8.04 -10.36 13.81
C THR A 163 -6.88 -10.92 13.00
N GLU A 164 -6.96 -10.92 11.66
CA GLU A 164 -5.84 -11.39 10.82
C GLU A 164 -4.57 -10.60 11.12
N LEU A 165 -4.62 -9.27 11.18
CA LEU A 165 -3.45 -8.44 11.50
C LEU A 165 -2.87 -8.72 12.89
N THR A 166 -3.73 -8.99 13.88
CA THR A 166 -3.31 -9.35 15.23
C THR A 166 -2.57 -10.69 15.24
N VAL A 167 -3.07 -11.67 14.48
CA VAL A 167 -2.37 -12.96 14.32
C VAL A 167 -1.07 -12.77 13.54
N MET A 168 -1.08 -12.02 12.43
CA MET A 168 0.10 -11.73 11.61
C MET A 168 1.22 -11.08 12.40
N ARG A 169 0.89 -10.24 13.39
CA ARG A 169 1.88 -9.61 14.29
C ARG A 169 2.63 -10.62 15.15
N ASN A 170 2.00 -11.73 15.51
CA ASN A 170 2.56 -12.73 16.43
C ASN A 170 3.03 -14.00 15.70
N PHE A 171 2.63 -14.20 14.45
CA PHE A 171 2.92 -15.40 13.69
C PHE A 171 4.21 -15.22 12.87
N LYS A 172 5.27 -15.91 13.28
CA LYS A 172 6.53 -16.00 12.53
C LYS A 172 6.38 -16.89 11.30
N ILE A 173 6.99 -16.50 10.19
CA ILE A 173 6.99 -17.31 8.96
C ILE A 173 7.81 -18.60 9.15
N LEU A 174 8.91 -18.51 9.91
CA LEU A 174 9.72 -19.66 10.31
C LEU A 174 9.83 -19.71 11.84
N GLU A 175 8.91 -20.44 12.47
CA GLU A 175 8.70 -20.47 13.93
C GLU A 175 9.98 -20.80 14.73
N TRP A 176 10.78 -21.75 14.24
CA TRP A 176 11.97 -22.26 14.92
C TRP A 176 13.22 -21.38 14.77
N SER A 177 13.17 -20.36 13.92
CA SER A 177 14.33 -19.48 13.67
C SER A 177 14.27 -18.21 14.50
N LEU A 178 15.37 -17.92 15.19
CA LEU A 178 15.58 -16.65 15.90
C LEU A 178 15.61 -15.46 14.93
N GLU A 179 16.03 -15.68 13.70
CA GLU A 179 16.13 -14.68 12.63
C GLU A 179 14.91 -14.70 11.70
N SER A 180 13.74 -15.15 12.15
CA SER A 180 12.52 -15.07 11.34
C SER A 180 11.79 -13.75 11.55
N ILE A 181 11.22 -13.23 10.47
CA ILE A 181 10.19 -12.19 10.53
C ILE A 181 8.79 -12.78 10.68
N THR A 182 7.88 -11.95 11.16
CA THR A 182 6.43 -12.19 11.20
C THR A 182 5.78 -11.85 9.87
N PHE A 183 4.54 -12.30 9.66
CA PHE A 183 3.77 -11.94 8.48
C PHE A 183 3.44 -10.44 8.42
N LEU A 184 3.27 -9.78 9.57
CA LEU A 184 3.09 -8.32 9.60
C LEU A 184 4.37 -7.60 9.22
N GLU A 185 5.52 -8.03 9.74
CA GLU A 185 6.83 -7.47 9.36
C GLU A 185 7.14 -7.67 7.88
N LEU A 186 6.72 -8.79 7.27
CA LEU A 186 6.85 -8.98 5.82
C LEU A 186 6.16 -7.85 5.05
N LEU A 187 4.96 -7.43 5.47
CA LEU A 187 4.22 -6.34 4.82
C LEU A 187 4.83 -4.96 5.06
N THR A 188 5.38 -4.72 6.25
CA THR A 188 5.80 -3.38 6.66
C THR A 188 7.26 -3.07 6.40
N LYS A 189 8.13 -4.09 6.36
CA LYS A 189 9.56 -3.89 6.12
C LYS A 189 9.86 -3.50 4.68
N PRO A 190 10.98 -2.78 4.44
CA PRO A 190 11.49 -2.55 3.10
C PRO A 190 11.74 -3.86 2.34
N VAL A 191 11.56 -3.84 1.03
CA VAL A 191 11.77 -5.01 0.16
C VAL A 191 13.19 -5.56 0.30
N SER A 192 14.18 -4.67 0.44
CA SER A 192 15.59 -5.03 0.67
C SER A 192 15.83 -5.80 1.97
N GLU A 193 15.07 -5.54 3.03
CA GLU A 193 15.15 -6.32 4.26
C GLU A 193 14.46 -7.68 4.08
N VAL A 194 13.30 -7.69 3.43
CA VAL A 194 12.52 -8.92 3.21
C VAL A 194 13.28 -9.89 2.29
N SER A 195 13.97 -9.39 1.26
CA SER A 195 14.70 -10.22 0.30
C SER A 195 15.76 -11.10 0.96
N ARG A 196 16.37 -10.65 2.06
CA ARG A 196 17.34 -11.46 2.83
C ARG A 196 16.76 -12.79 3.32
N PHE A 197 15.50 -12.80 3.76
CA PHE A 197 14.84 -14.04 4.20
C PHE A 197 14.47 -14.96 3.04
N THR A 198 14.25 -14.40 1.84
CA THR A 198 13.90 -15.19 0.67
C THR A 198 15.03 -16.10 0.19
N PHE A 199 16.28 -15.87 0.60
CA PHE A 199 17.40 -16.79 0.37
C PHE A 199 17.22 -18.13 1.09
N ILE A 200 16.54 -18.14 2.24
CA ILE A 200 16.33 -19.32 3.08
C ILE A 200 15.21 -20.19 2.48
N GLU A 201 15.53 -21.40 2.04
CA GLU A 201 14.55 -22.30 1.40
C GLU A 201 13.37 -22.65 2.30
N GLN A 202 13.64 -22.93 3.59
CA GLN A 202 12.61 -23.25 4.57
C GLN A 202 11.64 -22.07 4.76
N PHE A 203 12.13 -20.83 4.72
CA PHE A 203 11.28 -19.64 4.79
C PHE A 203 10.32 -19.59 3.60
N ARG A 204 10.82 -19.83 2.37
CA ARG A 204 9.98 -19.86 1.15
C ARG A 204 8.90 -20.92 1.25
N ASN A 205 9.28 -22.14 1.64
CA ASN A 205 8.35 -23.27 1.74
C ASN A 205 7.28 -23.01 2.80
N SER A 206 7.67 -22.51 3.98
CA SER A 206 6.73 -22.15 5.04
C SER A 206 5.78 -21.04 4.62
N PHE A 207 6.28 -19.99 3.97
CA PHE A 207 5.45 -18.89 3.45
C PHE A 207 4.36 -19.43 2.53
N TYR A 208 4.74 -20.16 1.46
CA TYR A 208 3.79 -20.69 0.48
C TYR A 208 2.79 -21.70 1.04
N ALA A 209 3.18 -22.45 2.08
CA ALA A 209 2.29 -23.39 2.75
C ALA A 209 1.19 -22.73 3.58
N THR A 210 1.43 -21.53 4.14
CA THR A 210 0.55 -20.96 5.18
C THR A 210 -0.15 -19.66 4.82
N TYR A 211 0.48 -18.75 4.07
CA TYR A 211 0.03 -17.36 3.96
C TYR A 211 -1.43 -17.21 3.51
N ARG A 212 -1.85 -18.02 2.54
CA ARG A 212 -3.19 -17.94 1.93
C ARG A 212 -4.28 -18.52 2.84
N VAL A 213 -3.92 -19.51 3.64
CA VAL A 213 -4.85 -20.21 4.54
C VAL A 213 -5.07 -19.38 5.80
N LEU A 214 -3.99 -18.87 6.39
CA LEU A 214 -4.05 -18.12 7.65
C LEU A 214 -4.50 -16.67 7.47
N PHE A 215 -4.15 -16.03 6.34
CA PHE A 215 -4.37 -14.60 6.13
C PHE A 215 -5.10 -14.30 4.81
N PRO A 216 -6.30 -14.86 4.58
CA PRO A 216 -6.98 -14.72 3.29
C PRO A 216 -7.33 -13.28 2.91
N VAL A 217 -7.53 -12.35 3.88
CA VAL A 217 -7.77 -10.93 3.56
C VAL A 217 -6.50 -10.28 3.00
N TYR A 218 -5.35 -10.55 3.60
CA TYR A 218 -4.06 -9.94 3.22
C TYR A 218 -3.21 -10.79 2.27
N ALA A 219 -3.67 -11.98 1.87
CA ALA A 219 -2.92 -12.94 1.05
C ALA A 219 -2.36 -12.32 -0.24
N SER A 220 -3.14 -11.50 -0.93
CA SER A 220 -2.68 -10.81 -2.15
C SER A 220 -1.52 -9.86 -1.88
N GLN A 221 -1.59 -9.08 -0.80
CA GLN A 221 -0.54 -8.14 -0.40
C GLN A 221 0.73 -8.87 0.02
N LEU A 222 0.57 -9.94 0.80
CA LEU A 222 1.67 -10.81 1.23
C LEU A 222 2.38 -11.41 0.03
N LYS A 223 1.61 -11.92 -0.95
CA LYS A 223 2.18 -12.48 -2.18
C LYS A 223 2.91 -11.41 -3.00
N GLU A 224 2.28 -10.26 -3.24
CA GLU A 224 2.88 -9.17 -4.02
C GLU A 224 4.21 -8.73 -3.40
N LYS A 225 4.23 -8.52 -2.08
CA LYS A 225 5.42 -8.13 -1.34
C LYS A 225 6.52 -9.20 -1.35
N TYR A 226 6.13 -10.48 -1.24
CA TYR A 226 7.06 -11.60 -1.34
C TYR A 226 7.65 -11.71 -2.76
N ASP A 227 6.82 -11.63 -3.80
CA ASP A 227 7.24 -11.75 -5.19
C ASP A 227 8.24 -10.63 -5.55
N GLU A 228 8.01 -9.41 -5.05
CA GLU A 228 8.94 -8.29 -5.21
C GLU A 228 10.30 -8.56 -4.51
N ALA A 229 10.26 -9.11 -3.29
CA ALA A 229 11.46 -9.47 -2.55
C ALA A 229 12.23 -10.64 -3.20
N ASP A 230 11.52 -11.65 -3.72
CA ASP A 230 12.13 -12.77 -4.45
C ASP A 230 12.72 -12.31 -5.79
N ALA A 231 12.05 -11.41 -6.51
CA ALA A 231 12.60 -10.79 -7.72
C ALA A 231 13.92 -10.06 -7.41
N LYS A 232 13.98 -9.29 -6.32
CA LYS A 232 15.23 -8.65 -5.87
C LYS A 232 16.30 -9.68 -5.54
N ARG A 233 15.97 -10.76 -4.81
CA ARG A 233 16.91 -11.87 -4.56
C ARG A 233 17.49 -12.44 -5.86
N GLN A 234 16.64 -12.70 -6.85
CA GLN A 234 17.09 -13.25 -8.13
C GLN A 234 18.05 -12.29 -8.85
N ARG A 235 17.84 -10.97 -8.73
CA ARG A 235 18.78 -9.96 -9.25
C ARG A 235 20.12 -9.99 -8.51
N VAL A 236 20.11 -10.07 -7.18
CA VAL A 236 21.35 -10.19 -6.36
C VAL A 236 22.15 -11.44 -6.76
N ILE A 237 21.49 -12.60 -6.86
CA ILE A 237 22.16 -13.85 -7.26
C ILE A 237 22.81 -13.73 -8.64
N ARG A 238 22.13 -13.11 -9.61
CA ARG A 238 22.70 -12.88 -10.94
C ARG A 238 23.91 -11.95 -10.89
N PHE A 239 23.81 -10.86 -10.14
CA PHE A 239 24.91 -9.92 -9.94
C PHE A 239 26.14 -10.61 -9.33
N GLU A 240 25.95 -11.38 -8.26
CA GLU A 240 27.04 -12.14 -7.63
C GLU A 240 27.72 -13.11 -8.60
N LEU A 241 26.95 -13.84 -9.40
CA LEU A 241 27.49 -14.80 -10.36
C LEU A 241 28.39 -14.12 -11.40
N ILE A 242 27.96 -12.96 -11.93
CA ILE A 242 28.74 -12.18 -12.89
C ILE A 242 30.00 -11.61 -12.23
N MET A 243 29.85 -11.06 -11.02
CA MET A 243 30.97 -10.47 -10.28
C MET A 243 32.03 -11.50 -9.90
N ARG A 244 31.64 -12.70 -9.46
CA ARG A 244 32.57 -13.81 -9.19
C ARG A 244 33.34 -14.20 -10.46
N GLY A 245 32.64 -14.29 -11.59
CA GLY A 245 33.26 -14.60 -12.88
C GLY A 245 34.21 -13.50 -13.39
N THR A 246 34.02 -12.25 -12.95
CA THR A 246 34.80 -11.09 -13.43
C THR A 246 35.97 -10.74 -12.51
N LEU A 247 35.78 -10.81 -11.19
CA LEU A 247 36.72 -10.24 -10.21
C LEU A 247 37.45 -11.29 -9.35
N ASN A 248 37.12 -12.58 -9.46
CA ASN A 248 37.77 -13.68 -8.71
C ASN A 248 37.90 -13.42 -7.19
N PHE A 249 36.97 -12.68 -6.56
CA PHE A 249 36.93 -12.55 -5.10
C PHE A 249 36.13 -13.71 -4.48
N GLU A 250 36.69 -14.35 -3.44
CA GLU A 250 36.06 -15.49 -2.77
C GLU A 250 35.05 -15.11 -1.67
N ASP A 251 34.99 -13.84 -1.25
CA ASP A 251 34.14 -13.41 -0.15
C ASP A 251 32.72 -13.02 -0.61
N ASN A 252 31.73 -13.82 -0.22
CA ASN A 252 30.32 -13.61 -0.55
C ASN A 252 29.74 -12.34 0.09
N SER A 253 30.23 -11.95 1.27
CA SER A 253 29.69 -10.80 2.01
C SER A 253 30.04 -9.46 1.35
N PHE A 254 31.10 -9.44 0.53
CA PHE A 254 31.53 -8.27 -0.22
C PHE A 254 30.55 -7.93 -1.35
N TYR A 255 29.90 -8.93 -1.96
CA TYR A 255 29.01 -8.71 -3.09
C TYR A 255 27.66 -8.11 -2.71
N ASP A 256 27.13 -8.44 -1.53
CA ASP A 256 25.91 -7.80 -1.00
C ASP A 256 26.12 -6.29 -0.76
N VAL A 257 27.25 -5.93 -0.15
CA VAL A 257 27.63 -4.53 0.09
C VAL A 257 27.85 -3.79 -1.23
N LEU A 258 28.45 -4.45 -2.21
CA LEU A 258 28.60 -3.90 -3.56
C LEU A 258 27.24 -3.69 -4.23
N PHE A 259 26.36 -4.70 -4.22
CA PHE A 259 25.04 -4.61 -4.82
C PHE A 259 24.24 -3.43 -4.26
N ASP A 260 24.26 -3.24 -2.93
CA ASP A 260 23.59 -2.13 -2.26
C ASP A 260 24.23 -0.75 -2.54
N SER A 261 25.43 -0.71 -3.12
CA SER A 261 26.13 0.53 -3.48
C SER A 261 25.91 0.99 -4.92
N PHE A 262 25.34 0.14 -5.78
CA PHE A 262 24.93 0.51 -7.13
C PHE A 262 23.47 0.96 -7.17
N SER A 263 23.15 1.87 -8.09
CA SER A 263 21.79 2.18 -8.47
C SER A 263 21.14 1.01 -9.21
N GLU A 264 19.81 0.92 -9.16
CA GLU A 264 19.07 -0.15 -9.86
C GLU A 264 19.35 -0.16 -11.38
N GLU A 265 19.60 1.01 -11.99
CA GLU A 265 19.96 1.14 -13.41
C GLU A 265 21.37 0.61 -13.69
N GLU A 266 22.35 0.87 -12.81
CA GLU A 266 23.69 0.30 -12.93
C GLU A 266 23.67 -1.22 -12.80
N ILE A 267 22.85 -1.75 -11.89
CA ILE A 267 22.66 -3.18 -11.71
C ILE A 267 22.03 -3.81 -12.95
N ASP A 268 21.01 -3.18 -13.54
CA ASP A 268 20.39 -3.68 -14.78
C ASP A 268 21.37 -3.67 -15.96
N ASN A 269 22.13 -2.58 -16.13
CA ASN A 269 23.16 -2.50 -17.17
C ASN A 269 24.27 -3.53 -16.97
N PHE A 270 24.59 -3.88 -15.72
CA PHE A 270 25.63 -4.85 -15.40
C PHE A 270 25.18 -6.31 -15.55
N ILE A 271 23.93 -6.61 -15.17
CA ILE A 271 23.36 -7.97 -15.31
C ILE A 271 22.96 -8.25 -16.77
N GLY A 272 22.60 -7.20 -17.53
CA GLY A 272 22.08 -7.28 -18.88
C GLY A 272 20.59 -7.66 -18.92
N GLU A 273 19.90 -7.19 -19.97
CA GLU A 273 18.55 -7.69 -20.29
C GLU A 273 18.68 -9.05 -20.98
N ASN A 274 18.07 -10.08 -20.39
CA ASN A 274 17.76 -11.33 -21.09
C ASN A 274 16.34 -11.25 -21.65
#